data_AF-A0A1S3INZ1-F1
#
_entry.id   AF-A0A1S3INZ1-F1
#
_cell.length_a   1.000
_cell.length_b   1.000
_cell.length_c   1.000
_cell.angle_alpha   90.00
_cell.angle_beta   90.00
_cell.angle_gamma   90.00
#
_symmetry.space_group_name_H-M   'P 1'
#
loop_
_entity.id
_entity.type
_entity.pdbx_description
1 polymer ?
#
loop_
_entity_poly.entity_id
_entity_poly.type
_entity_poly.pdbx_seq_one_letter_code
_entity_poly.pdbx_strand_id
1 'polypeptide(L)'
;MSRDRVGQKLNRTTLKMERVVVGLLLVCLVVVQGSPVLERQERGAGRKAKACTWTFGDCVPENGNCGQGTRIGTKSGEGCRVKQKTFSCRIPCPGEPETVEPQGKCRYMKGPWSDCNTSNNMQNRTLTLKKSKAGCDQVKLEQKKCKKECKYTKGEWGNCDPATNMMTRVKQLKKGNSTRCNATITQTKPCKKNKMGCKYMKGEWSDCEDGMTTRTDQLKPRNNNNPECPATRTKTKKCKCKYTWTWDAQCDDHNLRTRTMTLVMGNPNDCAQTKQEQKSCVNKRGQEACMYGPWGEFSECVNGVKTKRRDVAQGGDRCQAKAVKTKRC
;
A
#
# COMPACT_ATOMS: atom_id res chain seq x y z
N MET A 1 -24.82 -53.23 1.68
CA MET A 1 -24.89 -52.22 0.60
C MET A 1 -23.67 -51.31 0.75
N SER A 2 -22.48 -51.74 0.37
CA SER A 2 -21.88 -51.65 -0.97
C SER A 2 -21.71 -50.21 -1.47
N ARG A 3 -20.55 -49.58 -1.19
CA ARG A 3 -19.48 -49.32 -2.17
C ARG A 3 -18.38 -48.43 -1.58
N ASP A 4 -17.23 -49.08 -1.31
CA ASP A 4 -15.91 -48.48 -1.15
C ASP A 4 -15.41 -47.80 -2.42
N ARG A 5 -14.57 -46.76 -2.26
CA ARG A 5 -13.48 -46.50 -3.21
C ARG A 5 -12.35 -45.69 -2.57
N VAL A 6 -11.34 -46.43 -2.11
CA VAL A 6 -9.96 -45.97 -1.87
C VAL A 6 -9.30 -45.73 -3.23
N GLY A 7 -8.57 -44.62 -3.38
CA GLY A 7 -7.81 -44.30 -4.58
C GLY A 7 -6.46 -43.64 -4.23
N GLN A 8 -5.43 -44.48 -4.08
CA GLN A 8 -4.02 -44.09 -4.01
C GLN A 8 -3.59 -43.45 -5.34
N LYS A 9 -2.83 -42.36 -5.29
CA LYS A 9 -2.05 -41.85 -6.43
C LYS A 9 -0.56 -42.06 -6.15
N LEU A 10 0.03 -42.97 -6.91
CA LEU A 10 1.45 -43.25 -6.98
C LEU A 10 2.22 -42.14 -7.70
N ASN A 11 3.43 -41.89 -7.19
CA ASN A 11 4.50 -41.14 -7.81
C ASN A 11 4.94 -41.78 -9.14
N ARG A 12 5.30 -40.94 -10.13
CA ARG A 12 6.09 -41.38 -11.29
C ARG A 12 7.26 -40.44 -11.52
N THR A 13 8.43 -41.06 -11.45
CA THR A 13 9.78 -40.54 -11.62
C THR A 13 10.11 -40.26 -13.10
N THR A 14 10.92 -39.21 -13.27
CA THR A 14 11.96 -38.96 -14.28
C THR A 14 12.06 -39.84 -15.53
N LEU A 15 12.22 -39.21 -16.71
CA LEU A 15 13.27 -39.57 -17.69
C LEU A 15 13.49 -38.43 -18.71
N LYS A 16 14.77 -38.11 -18.93
CA LYS A 16 15.32 -37.17 -19.92
C LYS A 16 15.36 -37.83 -21.30
N MET A 17 15.24 -37.04 -22.38
CA MET A 17 15.66 -37.47 -23.72
C MET A 17 16.62 -36.43 -24.33
N GLU A 18 17.72 -36.97 -24.85
CA GLU A 18 18.81 -36.30 -25.54
C GLU A 18 18.52 -36.10 -27.04
N ARG A 19 19.50 -35.49 -27.70
CA ARG A 19 19.50 -34.78 -28.98
C ARG A 19 19.65 -35.72 -30.18
N VAL A 20 19.05 -35.35 -31.32
CA VAL A 20 19.52 -35.73 -32.67
C VAL A 20 19.45 -34.48 -33.56
N VAL A 21 20.56 -34.20 -34.24
CA VAL A 21 20.76 -33.08 -35.19
C VAL A 21 21.15 -33.68 -36.54
N VAL A 22 20.39 -33.37 -37.59
CA VAL A 22 20.72 -33.40 -39.03
C VAL A 22 19.71 -32.42 -39.66
N GLY A 23 20.00 -31.36 -40.43
CA GLY A 23 21.13 -30.99 -41.27
C GLY A 23 20.65 -30.90 -42.72
N LEU A 24 20.17 -29.74 -43.19
CA LEU A 24 20.01 -29.45 -44.63
C LEU A 24 19.88 -27.94 -44.92
N LEU A 25 20.88 -27.43 -45.63
CA LEU A 25 21.00 -26.09 -46.21
C LEU A 25 20.01 -25.93 -47.38
N LEU A 26 19.29 -24.81 -47.40
CA LEU A 26 18.70 -24.24 -48.62
C LEU A 26 18.92 -22.73 -48.60
N VAL A 27 19.82 -22.31 -49.48
CA VAL A 27 20.12 -20.91 -49.82
C VAL A 27 18.99 -20.39 -50.69
N CYS A 28 18.29 -19.35 -50.24
CA CYS A 28 17.47 -18.48 -51.09
C CYS A 28 17.89 -17.03 -50.87
N LEU A 29 18.63 -16.49 -51.84
CA LEU A 29 18.84 -15.07 -52.03
C LEU A 29 17.52 -14.43 -52.46
N VAL A 30 16.97 -13.53 -51.65
CA VAL A 30 16.00 -12.54 -52.10
C VAL A 30 16.41 -11.19 -51.54
N VAL A 31 16.87 -10.32 -52.43
CA VAL A 31 16.98 -8.88 -52.23
C VAL A 31 15.55 -8.33 -52.21
N VAL A 32 15.23 -7.39 -51.31
CA VAL A 32 14.36 -6.20 -51.55
C VAL A 32 13.96 -5.52 -50.22
N GLN A 33 14.45 -4.29 -50.08
CA GLN A 33 13.81 -3.07 -49.56
C GLN A 33 13.36 -2.96 -48.08
N GLY A 34 14.02 -2.01 -47.40
CA GLY A 34 13.40 -0.96 -46.56
C GLY A 34 12.28 -1.38 -45.62
N SER A 35 12.63 -1.66 -44.36
CA SER A 35 11.64 -1.70 -43.29
C SER A 35 11.05 -0.30 -43.06
N PRO A 36 9.72 -0.11 -43.12
CA PRO A 36 9.13 1.16 -42.75
C PRO A 36 9.32 1.40 -41.25
N VAL A 37 9.86 2.58 -40.95
CA VAL A 37 9.83 3.20 -39.62
C VAL A 37 8.41 3.10 -39.08
N LEU A 38 8.19 2.28 -38.07
CA LEU A 38 6.95 2.30 -37.29
C LEU A 38 6.95 3.60 -36.50
N GLU A 39 6.40 4.62 -37.16
CA GLU A 39 6.08 5.92 -36.59
C GLU A 39 5.20 5.70 -35.36
N ARG A 40 5.77 6.02 -34.20
CA ARG A 40 5.10 5.92 -32.91
C ARG A 40 4.06 7.03 -32.85
N GLN A 41 2.87 6.73 -33.33
CA GLN A 41 1.71 7.61 -33.28
C GLN A 41 1.55 8.19 -31.86
N GLU A 42 1.66 9.51 -31.80
CA GLU A 42 1.56 10.29 -30.58
C GLU A 42 0.26 9.94 -29.85
N ARG A 43 0.37 9.68 -28.54
CA ARG A 43 -0.76 9.48 -27.65
C ARG A 43 -1.49 10.81 -27.49
N GLY A 44 -2.34 11.12 -28.45
CA GLY A 44 -3.28 12.22 -28.43
C GLY A 44 -4.10 12.20 -27.15
N ALA A 45 -4.06 13.34 -26.47
CA ALA A 45 -4.78 13.61 -25.24
C ALA A 45 -6.24 13.13 -25.29
N GLY A 46 -6.68 12.50 -24.20
CA GLY A 46 -8.05 12.02 -24.03
C GLY A 46 -9.10 13.09 -24.38
N ARG A 47 -9.60 13.01 -25.62
CA ARG A 47 -10.88 13.58 -25.99
C ARG A 47 -11.92 12.75 -25.25
N LYS A 48 -12.54 13.33 -24.22
CA LYS A 48 -13.79 12.78 -23.71
C LYS A 48 -14.73 12.66 -24.91
N ALA A 49 -15.10 11.44 -25.27
CA ALA A 49 -16.06 11.18 -26.33
C ALA A 49 -17.35 11.93 -25.99
N LYS A 50 -17.56 13.09 -26.63
CA LYS A 50 -18.74 13.94 -26.46
C LYS A 50 -19.97 13.37 -27.18
N ALA A 51 -19.82 12.28 -27.93
CA ALA A 51 -20.84 11.76 -28.84
C ALA A 51 -21.39 10.38 -28.45
N CYS A 52 -21.13 9.88 -27.24
CA CYS A 52 -21.69 8.61 -26.81
C CYS A 52 -22.93 8.82 -25.93
N THR A 53 -24.10 8.49 -26.44
CA THR A 53 -25.39 8.58 -25.72
C THR A 53 -25.85 7.20 -25.28
N TRP A 54 -26.44 7.12 -24.09
CA TRP A 54 -27.01 5.87 -23.56
C TRP A 54 -28.49 5.79 -23.88
N THR A 55 -28.90 4.67 -24.47
CA THR A 55 -30.29 4.23 -24.52
C THR A 55 -30.46 3.08 -23.54
N PHE A 56 -31.55 3.08 -22.78
CA PHE A 56 -31.83 2.03 -21.79
C PHE A 56 -33.01 1.21 -22.28
N GLY A 57 -32.88 -0.11 -22.29
CA GLY A 57 -34.01 -1.02 -22.48
C GLY A 57 -34.88 -1.12 -21.22
N ASP A 58 -35.88 -1.98 -21.31
CA ASP A 58 -36.82 -2.21 -20.22
C ASP A 58 -36.16 -2.81 -18.97
N CYS A 59 -36.78 -2.55 -17.82
CA CYS A 59 -36.38 -3.16 -16.55
C CYS A 59 -37.00 -4.55 -16.43
N VAL A 60 -36.15 -5.56 -16.22
CA VAL A 60 -36.58 -6.95 -16.00
C VAL A 60 -36.37 -7.30 -14.53
N PRO A 61 -37.40 -7.78 -13.81
CA PRO A 61 -37.29 -8.10 -12.38
C PRO A 61 -36.41 -9.34 -12.15
N GLU A 62 -35.65 -9.36 -11.05
CA GLU A 62 -34.84 -10.54 -10.69
C GLU A 62 -35.69 -11.69 -10.13
N ASN A 63 -36.80 -11.36 -9.44
CA ASN A 63 -37.75 -12.32 -8.91
C ASN A 63 -39.18 -11.76 -8.98
N GLY A 64 -40.14 -12.54 -9.50
CA GLY A 64 -41.55 -12.15 -9.61
C GLY A 64 -41.82 -11.10 -10.70
N ASN A 65 -42.99 -10.45 -10.65
CA ASN A 65 -43.43 -9.48 -11.67
C ASN A 65 -43.09 -8.02 -11.32
N CYS A 66 -42.53 -7.75 -10.13
CA CYS A 66 -42.21 -6.41 -9.64
C CYS A 66 -41.08 -6.49 -8.59
N GLY A 67 -40.43 -5.37 -8.26
CA GLY A 67 -39.31 -5.33 -7.30
C GLY A 67 -37.96 -4.95 -7.94
N GLN A 68 -36.85 -5.43 -7.37
CA GLN A 68 -35.52 -5.16 -7.92
C GLN A 68 -35.33 -5.87 -9.25
N GLY A 69 -34.68 -5.20 -10.20
CA GLY A 69 -34.47 -5.71 -11.54
C GLY A 69 -33.20 -5.17 -12.17
N THR A 70 -32.93 -5.61 -13.39
CA THR A 70 -31.83 -5.11 -14.19
C THR A 70 -32.31 -4.68 -15.57
N ARG A 71 -31.64 -3.67 -16.12
CA ARG A 71 -31.87 -3.17 -17.48
C ARG A 71 -30.57 -3.03 -18.22
N ILE A 72 -30.62 -3.25 -19.53
CA ILE A 72 -29.45 -3.13 -20.40
C ILE A 72 -29.38 -1.70 -20.92
N GLY A 73 -28.29 -0.99 -20.60
CA GLY A 73 -27.94 0.25 -21.29
C GLY A 73 -27.09 -0.08 -22.51
N THR A 74 -27.47 0.43 -23.67
CA THR A 74 -26.67 0.39 -24.91
C THR A 74 -26.11 1.77 -25.18
N LYS A 75 -24.83 1.84 -25.57
CA LYS A 75 -24.11 3.09 -25.79
C LYS A 75 -23.82 3.25 -27.27
N SER A 76 -24.46 4.23 -27.89
CA SER A 76 -24.32 4.51 -29.33
C SER A 76 -23.49 5.77 -29.55
N GLY A 77 -22.56 5.71 -30.50
CA GLY A 77 -21.64 6.79 -30.85
C GLY A 77 -20.30 6.26 -31.41
N GLU A 78 -19.63 7.08 -32.23
CA GLU A 78 -18.37 6.72 -32.85
C GLU A 78 -17.23 6.64 -31.81
N GLY A 79 -16.53 5.51 -31.74
CA GLY A 79 -15.41 5.28 -30.80
C GLY A 79 -15.78 4.92 -29.36
N CYS A 80 -17.02 4.50 -29.07
CA CYS A 80 -17.42 4.06 -27.72
C CYS A 80 -16.84 2.67 -27.38
N ARG A 81 -15.91 2.61 -26.40
CA ARG A 81 -15.26 1.35 -25.95
C ARG A 81 -16.18 0.32 -25.30
N VAL A 82 -17.27 0.77 -24.68
CA VAL A 82 -18.26 -0.09 -24.01
C VAL A 82 -19.56 0.07 -24.76
N LYS A 83 -20.00 -0.99 -25.43
CA LYS A 83 -21.20 -0.98 -26.28
C LYS A 83 -22.48 -1.26 -25.48
N GLN A 84 -22.41 -2.07 -24.42
CA GLN A 84 -23.51 -2.36 -23.52
C GLN A 84 -23.05 -2.50 -22.06
N LYS A 85 -23.93 -2.20 -21.11
CA LYS A 85 -23.71 -2.42 -19.69
C LYS A 85 -25.03 -2.66 -18.97
N THR A 86 -25.05 -3.61 -18.04
CA THR A 86 -26.19 -3.86 -17.15
C THR A 86 -26.24 -2.84 -16.02
N PHE A 87 -27.43 -2.30 -15.76
CA PHE A 87 -27.72 -1.37 -14.68
C PHE A 87 -28.84 -1.93 -13.82
N SER A 88 -28.77 -1.74 -12.50
CA SER A 88 -29.90 -2.05 -11.63
C SER A 88 -31.04 -1.05 -11.84
N CYS A 89 -32.26 -1.54 -11.70
CA CYS A 89 -33.51 -0.79 -11.78
C CYS A 89 -34.53 -1.41 -10.82
N ARG A 90 -35.70 -0.78 -10.68
CA ARG A 90 -36.77 -1.27 -9.80
C ARG A 90 -38.12 -1.09 -10.49
N ILE A 91 -38.92 -2.15 -10.51
CA ILE A 91 -40.27 -2.18 -11.06
C ILE A 91 -41.26 -1.99 -9.90
N PRO A 92 -42.15 -0.99 -9.94
CA PRO A 92 -43.12 -0.76 -8.86
C PRO A 92 -44.05 -1.98 -8.67
N CYS A 93 -44.28 -2.38 -7.41
CA CYS A 93 -45.27 -3.41 -7.07
C CYS A 93 -46.63 -2.79 -6.75
N PRO A 94 -47.76 -3.39 -7.18
CA PRO A 94 -49.08 -2.95 -6.76
C PRO A 94 -49.23 -3.09 -5.24
N GLY A 95 -49.57 -2.00 -4.56
CA GLY A 95 -49.67 -1.92 -3.09
C GLY A 95 -48.44 -1.34 -2.38
N GLU A 96 -47.37 -0.99 -3.10
CA GLU A 96 -46.20 -0.32 -2.52
C GLU A 96 -46.29 1.21 -2.70
N PRO A 97 -46.24 2.03 -1.63
CA PRO A 97 -46.24 3.48 -1.76
C PRO A 97 -45.01 3.95 -2.57
N GLU A 98 -45.22 4.87 -3.50
CA GLU A 98 -44.17 5.40 -4.39
C GLU A 98 -42.89 5.79 -3.62
N THR A 99 -41.84 4.99 -3.81
CA THR A 99 -40.43 5.35 -3.58
C THR A 99 -40.03 5.78 -2.16
N VAL A 100 -39.91 4.82 -1.26
CA VAL A 100 -38.99 4.98 -0.12
C VAL A 100 -37.55 4.72 -0.60
N GLU A 101 -36.86 5.76 -1.08
CA GLU A 101 -35.39 5.85 -1.13
C GLU A 101 -34.81 5.55 0.28
N PRO A 102 -33.61 4.98 0.41
CA PRO A 102 -33.08 4.51 1.71
C PRO A 102 -33.11 5.63 2.75
N GLN A 103 -34.03 5.52 3.71
CA GLN A 103 -34.21 6.47 4.79
C GLN A 103 -33.05 6.35 5.78
N GLY A 104 -32.00 7.15 5.58
CA GLY A 104 -30.88 7.17 6.52
C GLY A 104 -29.92 8.35 6.40
N LYS A 105 -30.10 9.27 5.44
CA LYS A 105 -29.17 10.39 5.26
C LYS A 105 -29.90 11.71 5.05
N CYS A 106 -29.61 12.71 5.89
CA CYS A 106 -30.05 14.09 5.69
C CYS A 106 -29.67 14.54 4.27
N ARG A 107 -30.65 14.97 3.46
CA ARG A 107 -30.43 15.41 2.08
C ARG A 107 -30.38 16.92 2.02
N TYR A 108 -29.28 17.48 1.53
CA TYR A 108 -29.06 18.91 1.43
C TYR A 108 -29.01 19.37 -0.04
N MET A 109 -29.58 20.55 -0.34
CA MET A 109 -29.31 21.31 -1.56
C MET A 109 -28.01 22.08 -1.41
N LYS A 110 -27.22 22.14 -2.48
CA LYS A 110 -25.93 22.84 -2.51
C LYS A 110 -26.12 24.24 -3.08
N GLY A 111 -25.88 25.26 -2.27
CA GLY A 111 -25.78 26.64 -2.73
C GLY A 111 -24.51 26.91 -3.55
N PRO A 112 -24.39 28.12 -4.11
CA PRO A 112 -23.19 28.56 -4.81
C PRO A 112 -21.98 28.60 -3.88
N TRP A 113 -20.78 28.49 -4.44
CA TRP A 113 -19.54 28.75 -3.71
C TRP A 113 -19.37 30.26 -3.54
N SER A 114 -18.92 30.68 -2.37
CA SER A 114 -18.41 32.03 -2.12
C SER A 114 -17.18 32.31 -2.97
N ASP A 115 -16.82 33.58 -3.06
CA ASP A 115 -15.51 33.97 -3.57
C ASP A 115 -14.37 33.36 -2.74
N CYS A 116 -13.21 33.24 -3.38
CA CYS A 116 -12.02 32.70 -2.72
C CYS A 116 -11.48 33.69 -1.70
N ASN A 117 -11.35 33.26 -0.45
CA ASN A 117 -10.62 34.02 0.54
C ASN A 117 -9.11 33.82 0.34
N THR A 118 -8.40 34.90 0.00
CA THR A 118 -6.96 34.91 -0.32
C THR A 118 -6.07 34.65 0.90
N SER A 119 -6.55 34.95 2.12
CA SER A 119 -5.77 34.78 3.35
C SER A 119 -5.57 33.32 3.75
N ASN A 120 -6.57 32.46 3.51
CA ASN A 120 -6.55 31.05 3.91
C ASN A 120 -6.68 30.06 2.74
N ASN A 121 -6.82 30.57 1.50
CA ASN A 121 -6.98 29.78 0.28
C ASN A 121 -8.18 28.81 0.37
N MET A 122 -9.29 29.27 0.96
CA MET A 122 -10.54 28.50 1.09
C MET A 122 -11.75 29.27 0.57
N GLN A 123 -12.73 28.52 0.07
CA GLN A 123 -14.05 28.98 -0.34
C GLN A 123 -15.10 28.13 0.37
N ASN A 124 -16.23 28.73 0.70
CA ASN A 124 -17.30 28.10 1.47
C ASN A 124 -18.56 28.02 0.61
N ARG A 125 -19.43 27.05 0.88
CA ARG A 125 -20.80 27.06 0.35
C ARG A 125 -21.78 26.61 1.41
N THR A 126 -23.00 27.09 1.25
CA THR A 126 -24.11 26.75 2.15
C THR A 126 -24.84 25.52 1.62
N LEU A 127 -25.08 24.55 2.50
CA LEU A 127 -25.88 23.36 2.27
C LEU A 127 -27.22 23.53 3.00
N THR A 128 -28.32 23.72 2.29
CA THR A 128 -29.65 23.89 2.88
C THR A 128 -30.41 22.56 2.92
N LEU A 129 -31.04 22.22 4.04
CA LEU A 129 -31.73 20.95 4.20
C LEU A 129 -32.92 20.85 3.23
N LYS A 130 -32.95 19.82 2.38
CA LYS A 130 -34.04 19.57 1.41
C LYS A 130 -35.10 18.62 1.95
N LYS A 131 -34.68 17.59 2.70
CA LYS A 131 -35.56 16.61 3.34
C LYS A 131 -35.01 16.28 4.73
N SER A 132 -35.83 16.42 5.76
CA SER A 132 -35.44 16.33 7.17
C SER A 132 -35.81 14.97 7.79
N LYS A 133 -35.00 14.57 8.79
CA LYS A 133 -35.42 13.78 9.96
C LYS A 133 -35.05 14.59 11.20
N ALA A 134 -35.68 14.33 12.35
CA ALA A 134 -35.34 14.93 13.64
C ALA A 134 -33.81 14.85 13.90
N GLY A 135 -33.20 15.98 14.22
CA GLY A 135 -31.75 16.09 14.50
C GLY A 135 -30.84 16.46 13.31
N CYS A 136 -31.37 16.74 12.11
CA CYS A 136 -30.55 17.29 11.03
C CYS A 136 -30.41 18.82 11.16
N ASP A 137 -29.18 19.34 11.07
CA ASP A 137 -28.95 20.79 10.96
C ASP A 137 -29.67 21.34 9.73
N GLN A 138 -30.40 22.45 9.89
CA GLN A 138 -31.10 23.15 8.80
C GLN A 138 -30.11 23.66 7.74
N VAL A 139 -28.91 24.04 8.19
CA VAL A 139 -27.85 24.59 7.35
C VAL A 139 -26.51 23.94 7.73
N LYS A 140 -25.75 23.52 6.72
CA LYS A 140 -24.35 23.10 6.88
C LYS A 140 -23.43 23.95 6.03
N LEU A 141 -22.23 24.23 6.53
CA LEU A 141 -21.18 24.87 5.74
C LEU A 141 -20.22 23.81 5.21
N GLU A 142 -19.95 23.88 3.91
CA GLU A 142 -18.94 23.04 3.28
C GLU A 142 -17.79 23.91 2.82
N GLN A 143 -16.59 23.60 3.30
CA GLN A 143 -15.37 24.33 2.98
C GLN A 143 -14.47 23.51 2.06
N LYS A 144 -13.86 24.18 1.08
CA LYS A 144 -12.90 23.56 0.16
C LYS A 144 -11.79 24.55 -0.17
N LYS A 145 -10.60 24.02 -0.46
CA LYS A 145 -9.51 24.84 -1.02
C LYS A 145 -9.96 25.57 -2.29
N CYS A 146 -9.52 26.80 -2.47
CA CYS A 146 -9.86 27.55 -3.67
C CYS A 146 -9.42 26.79 -4.92
N LYS A 147 -10.17 27.00 -6.01
CA LYS A 147 -9.71 26.54 -7.31
C LYS A 147 -8.48 27.37 -7.66
N LYS A 148 -7.39 26.69 -8.05
CA LYS A 148 -6.21 27.40 -8.58
C LYS A 148 -6.63 28.23 -9.78
N GLU A 149 -6.42 29.54 -9.68
CA GLU A 149 -6.73 30.52 -10.73
C GLU A 149 -5.89 30.22 -11.99
N CYS A 150 -4.61 29.95 -11.79
CA CYS A 150 -3.67 29.56 -12.83
C CYS A 150 -3.59 28.03 -12.94
N LYS A 151 -4.00 27.48 -14.08
CA LYS A 151 -3.81 26.07 -14.44
C LYS A 151 -2.74 25.96 -15.50
N TYR A 152 -1.81 25.04 -15.32
CA TYR A 152 -0.67 24.86 -16.23
C TYR A 152 -0.65 23.45 -16.85
N THR A 153 -0.28 23.35 -18.12
CA THR A 153 0.16 22.10 -18.75
C THR A 153 1.57 21.76 -18.27
N LYS A 154 1.82 20.49 -17.97
CA LYS A 154 3.13 20.04 -17.52
C LYS A 154 3.93 19.60 -18.75
N GLY A 155 5.09 20.22 -18.97
CA GLY A 155 6.08 19.71 -19.91
C GLY A 155 6.80 18.47 -19.38
N GLU A 156 7.69 17.94 -20.21
CA GLU A 156 8.57 16.83 -19.88
C GLU A 156 9.61 17.24 -18.83
N TRP A 157 10.13 16.25 -18.11
CA TRP A 157 11.25 16.48 -17.21
C TRP A 157 12.53 16.62 -18.03
N GLY A 158 13.28 17.69 -17.79
CA GLY A 158 14.63 17.82 -18.26
C GLY A 158 15.55 16.76 -17.64
N ASN A 159 16.76 16.66 -18.18
CA ASN A 159 17.79 15.77 -17.67
C ASN A 159 18.16 16.12 -16.22
N CYS A 160 18.67 15.11 -15.49
CA CYS A 160 19.16 15.32 -14.14
C CYS A 160 20.48 16.09 -14.19
N ASP A 161 20.54 17.22 -13.50
CA ASP A 161 21.79 17.95 -13.29
C ASP A 161 22.68 17.17 -12.30
N PRO A 162 23.90 16.74 -12.70
CA PRO A 162 24.77 15.95 -11.84
C PRO A 162 25.31 16.74 -10.64
N ALA A 163 25.42 18.07 -10.72
CA ALA A 163 25.96 18.90 -9.64
C ALA A 163 24.92 19.12 -8.51
N THR A 164 23.66 19.36 -8.88
CA THR A 164 22.60 19.68 -7.91
C THR A 164 21.70 18.48 -7.57
N ASN A 165 21.80 17.37 -8.31
CA ASN A 165 20.94 16.20 -8.19
C ASN A 165 19.44 16.55 -8.29
N MET A 166 19.12 17.55 -9.11
CA MET A 166 17.77 18.02 -9.37
C MET A 166 17.44 17.96 -10.86
N MET A 167 16.16 17.75 -11.15
CA MET A 167 15.60 17.89 -12.49
C MET A 167 14.49 18.91 -12.49
N THR A 168 14.44 19.69 -13.56
CA THR A 168 13.45 20.73 -13.77
C THR A 168 12.48 20.32 -14.86
N ARG A 169 11.26 20.83 -14.79
CA ARG A 169 10.35 20.83 -15.94
C ARG A 169 9.70 22.18 -16.08
N VAL A 170 9.42 22.53 -17.32
CA VAL A 170 8.68 23.74 -17.66
C VAL A 170 7.19 23.44 -17.65
N LYS A 171 6.37 24.35 -17.10
CA LYS A 171 4.92 24.28 -17.21
C LYS A 171 4.39 25.54 -17.87
N GLN A 172 3.52 25.35 -18.85
CA GLN A 172 2.95 26.43 -19.64
C GLN A 172 1.52 26.74 -19.17
N LEU A 173 1.14 28.03 -19.14
CA LEU A 173 -0.17 28.45 -18.69
C LEU A 173 -1.27 27.93 -19.64
N LYS A 174 -2.22 27.17 -19.11
CA LYS A 174 -3.37 26.59 -19.83
C LYS A 174 -4.64 27.42 -19.66
N LYS A 175 -4.85 27.97 -18.46
CA LYS A 175 -6.03 28.77 -18.11
C LYS A 175 -5.68 29.70 -16.96
N GLY A 176 -5.96 30.98 -17.10
CA GLY A 176 -5.66 32.04 -16.13
C GLY A 176 -5.45 33.36 -16.88
N ASN A 177 -5.47 34.48 -16.17
CA ASN A 177 -5.15 35.79 -16.74
C ASN A 177 -3.61 35.94 -16.83
N SER A 178 -3.07 36.32 -17.99
CA SER A 178 -1.63 36.49 -18.22
C SER A 178 -0.98 37.54 -17.32
N THR A 179 -1.74 38.52 -16.81
CA THR A 179 -1.22 39.59 -15.94
C THR A 179 -1.10 39.15 -14.47
N ARG A 180 -1.82 38.09 -14.05
CA ARG A 180 -1.78 37.55 -12.67
C ARG A 180 -1.13 36.16 -12.59
N CYS A 181 -0.88 35.54 -13.75
CA CYS A 181 -0.29 34.22 -13.87
C CYS A 181 0.90 34.30 -14.83
N ASN A 182 2.09 33.91 -14.37
CA ASN A 182 3.25 33.82 -15.27
C ASN A 182 2.94 32.89 -16.44
N ALA A 183 3.31 33.29 -17.66
CA ALA A 183 3.10 32.47 -18.86
C ALA A 183 3.80 31.10 -18.73
N THR A 184 4.98 31.09 -18.11
CA THR A 184 5.79 29.90 -17.85
C THR A 184 6.18 29.82 -16.38
N ILE A 185 6.08 28.63 -15.77
CA ILE A 185 6.63 28.36 -14.44
C ILE A 185 7.52 27.12 -14.45
N THR A 186 8.61 27.15 -13.69
CA THR A 186 9.52 26.01 -13.54
C THR A 186 9.15 25.20 -12.30
N GLN A 187 9.18 23.87 -12.42
CA GLN A 187 9.08 22.98 -11.27
C GLN A 187 10.35 22.15 -11.15
N THR A 188 10.99 22.24 -9.99
CA THR A 188 12.18 21.46 -9.64
C THR A 188 11.81 20.30 -8.71
N LYS A 189 12.47 19.15 -8.88
CA LYS A 189 12.39 18.00 -7.97
C LYS A 189 13.75 17.33 -7.87
N PRO A 190 14.07 16.66 -6.75
CA PRO A 190 15.25 15.80 -6.68
C PRO A 190 15.14 14.71 -7.74
N CYS A 191 16.26 14.34 -8.34
CA CYS A 191 16.28 13.25 -9.30
C CYS A 191 15.78 11.96 -8.64
N LYS A 192 15.08 11.13 -9.42
CA LYS A 192 14.79 9.77 -8.95
C LYS A 192 16.12 9.14 -8.60
N LYS A 193 16.29 8.65 -7.37
CA LYS A 193 17.46 7.84 -6.98
C LYS A 193 17.67 6.83 -8.09
N ASN A 194 18.70 7.05 -8.88
CA ASN A 194 18.99 6.17 -9.98
C ASN A 194 19.16 4.79 -9.34
N LYS A 195 18.52 3.74 -9.86
CA LYS A 195 18.76 2.36 -9.38
C LYS A 195 20.21 1.90 -9.68
N MET A 196 21.05 2.83 -10.15
CA MET A 196 22.51 2.77 -10.31
C MET A 196 23.29 3.19 -9.05
N GLY A 197 22.65 3.49 -7.92
CA GLY A 197 23.38 3.70 -6.67
C GLY A 197 24.19 2.46 -6.28
N CYS A 198 25.41 2.68 -5.78
CA CYS A 198 26.32 1.62 -5.30
C CYS A 198 25.56 0.65 -4.38
N LYS A 199 25.54 -0.63 -4.75
CA LYS A 199 24.84 -1.68 -3.99
C LYS A 199 25.84 -2.43 -3.16
N TYR A 200 25.53 -2.63 -1.88
CA TYR A 200 26.42 -3.31 -0.95
C TYR A 200 25.74 -4.54 -0.34
N MET A 201 26.52 -5.58 -0.07
CA MET A 201 26.21 -6.64 0.88
C MET A 201 26.35 -6.08 2.29
N LYS A 202 25.34 -6.26 3.11
CA LYS A 202 25.31 -5.72 4.47
C LYS A 202 26.16 -6.62 5.36
N GLY A 203 27.13 -6.06 6.07
CA GLY A 203 27.85 -6.79 7.11
C GLY A 203 27.01 -7.02 8.36
N GLU A 204 27.69 -7.37 9.45
CA GLU A 204 27.12 -7.49 10.79
C GLU A 204 27.36 -6.22 11.61
N TRP A 205 26.41 -5.88 12.49
CA TRP A 205 26.59 -4.72 13.37
C TRP A 205 27.54 -5.10 14.48
N SER A 206 28.52 -4.24 14.77
CA SER A 206 29.38 -4.34 15.94
C SER A 206 28.55 -4.26 17.22
N ASP A 207 29.18 -4.67 18.32
CA ASP A 207 28.68 -4.36 19.66
C ASP A 207 28.59 -2.84 19.88
N CYS A 208 27.88 -2.47 20.94
CA CYS A 208 27.64 -1.08 21.28
C CYS A 208 28.85 -0.53 22.05
N GLU A 209 29.60 0.36 21.43
CA GLU A 209 30.71 1.09 22.05
C GLU A 209 30.34 2.58 22.07
N ASP A 210 30.44 3.23 23.23
CA ASP A 210 30.13 4.65 23.43
C ASP A 210 28.76 5.11 22.89
N GLY A 211 27.76 4.21 22.93
CA GLY A 211 26.41 4.50 22.44
C GLY A 211 26.26 4.50 20.92
N MET A 212 27.29 4.10 20.18
CA MET A 212 27.23 3.87 18.74
C MET A 212 27.49 2.40 18.41
N THR A 213 26.89 1.95 17.32
CA THR A 213 27.22 0.67 16.70
C THR A 213 27.52 0.93 15.24
N THR A 214 28.53 0.24 14.75
CA THR A 214 29.04 0.41 13.39
C THR A 214 28.86 -0.88 12.62
N ARG A 215 28.85 -0.75 11.30
CA ARG A 215 28.83 -1.90 10.41
C ARG A 215 29.46 -1.55 9.09
N THR A 216 30.29 -2.45 8.61
CA THR A 216 30.92 -2.35 7.30
C THR A 216 30.09 -3.11 6.27
N ASP A 217 29.62 -2.41 5.24
CA ASP A 217 28.96 -3.01 4.07
C ASP A 217 30.00 -3.17 2.93
N GLN A 218 29.97 -4.29 2.22
CA GLN A 218 30.89 -4.63 1.11
C GLN A 218 30.24 -4.40 -0.25
N LEU A 219 30.91 -3.81 -1.24
CA LEU A 219 30.32 -3.55 -2.57
C LEU A 219 29.93 -4.87 -3.26
N LYS A 220 28.75 -4.92 -3.88
CA LYS A 220 28.31 -6.09 -4.65
C LYS A 220 29.05 -6.15 -5.99
N PRO A 221 29.60 -7.31 -6.38
CA PRO A 221 30.20 -7.48 -7.70
C PRO A 221 29.11 -7.38 -8.79
N ARG A 222 29.23 -6.42 -9.72
CA ARG A 222 28.39 -6.31 -10.94
C ARG A 222 29.11 -5.53 -12.05
N ASN A 223 28.92 -5.95 -13.31
CA ASN A 223 29.56 -5.41 -14.54
C ASN A 223 29.34 -3.91 -14.86
N ASN A 224 28.46 -3.20 -14.15
CA ASN A 224 28.16 -1.77 -14.39
C ASN A 224 28.20 -0.98 -13.08
N ASN A 225 29.20 -1.21 -12.23
CA ASN A 225 29.44 -0.34 -11.08
C ASN A 225 30.07 0.96 -11.58
N ASN A 226 29.52 2.10 -11.14
CA ASN A 226 30.18 3.39 -11.29
C ASN A 226 31.59 3.28 -10.68
N PRO A 227 32.70 3.61 -11.39
CA PRO A 227 34.06 3.54 -10.84
C PRO A 227 34.26 4.39 -9.57
N GLU A 228 33.33 5.30 -9.29
CA GLU A 228 33.29 6.16 -8.11
C GLU A 228 32.72 5.49 -6.84
N CYS A 229 32.30 4.22 -6.90
CA CYS A 229 31.78 3.50 -5.74
C CYS A 229 32.92 2.98 -4.85
N PRO A 230 33.00 3.37 -3.56
CA PRO A 230 34.00 2.82 -2.67
C PRO A 230 33.77 1.31 -2.45
N ALA A 231 34.86 0.56 -2.33
CA ALA A 231 34.83 -0.90 -2.15
C ALA A 231 34.07 -1.31 -0.88
N THR A 232 34.19 -0.50 0.17
CA THR A 232 33.47 -0.67 1.43
C THR A 232 32.79 0.63 1.83
N ARG A 233 31.77 0.54 2.67
CA ARG A 233 31.26 1.71 3.37
C ARG A 233 30.90 1.36 4.81
N THR A 234 31.20 2.29 5.71
CA THR A 234 30.82 2.16 7.11
C THR A 234 29.50 2.88 7.34
N LYS A 235 28.61 2.25 8.11
CA LYS A 235 27.39 2.86 8.63
C LYS A 235 27.44 2.87 10.14
N THR A 236 27.23 4.04 10.71
CA THR A 236 27.15 4.24 12.16
C THR A 236 25.74 4.66 12.51
N LYS A 237 25.23 4.14 13.62
CA LYS A 237 23.94 4.56 14.19
C LYS A 237 24.02 4.52 15.72
N LYS A 238 23.15 5.27 16.38
CA LYS A 238 22.95 5.15 17.82
C LYS A 238 22.52 3.73 18.19
N CYS A 239 23.04 3.24 19.30
CA CYS A 239 22.62 1.96 19.85
C CYS A 239 21.13 1.97 20.16
N LYS A 240 20.49 0.82 19.98
CA LYS A 240 19.12 0.62 20.44
C LYS A 240 19.18 0.14 21.88
N CYS A 241 18.40 0.75 22.77
CA CYS A 241 18.24 0.23 24.12
C CYS A 241 17.56 -1.15 24.06
N LYS A 242 18.27 -2.19 24.48
CA LYS A 242 17.76 -3.56 24.63
C LYS A 242 17.69 -3.86 26.12
N TYR A 243 16.55 -4.37 26.56
CA TYR A 243 16.31 -4.72 27.94
C TYR A 243 16.02 -6.21 28.05
N THR A 244 16.56 -6.83 29.10
CA THR A 244 16.00 -8.08 29.63
C THR A 244 14.92 -7.71 30.64
N TRP A 245 14.05 -8.65 31.02
CA TRP A 245 13.02 -8.37 32.01
C TRP A 245 12.65 -9.57 32.85
N THR A 246 12.19 -9.32 34.06
CA THR A 246 11.63 -10.32 34.95
C THR A 246 10.29 -9.81 35.47
N TRP A 247 9.45 -10.75 35.91
CA TRP A 247 8.19 -10.44 36.59
C TRP A 247 8.40 -10.65 38.09
N ASP A 248 7.68 -9.89 38.91
CA ASP A 248 7.59 -10.15 40.35
C ASP A 248 7.09 -11.57 40.61
N ALA A 249 7.28 -12.14 41.80
CA ALA A 249 6.90 -13.52 42.06
C ALA A 249 5.38 -13.77 41.98
N GLN A 250 4.57 -12.80 42.43
CA GLN A 250 3.13 -12.92 42.59
C GLN A 250 2.41 -11.68 42.05
N CYS A 251 1.09 -11.78 41.88
CA CYS A 251 0.24 -10.63 41.60
C CYS A 251 0.02 -9.84 42.89
N ASP A 252 -0.11 -8.52 42.77
CA ASP A 252 -0.51 -7.64 43.87
C ASP A 252 -2.02 -7.72 44.13
N ASP A 253 -2.47 -7.02 45.18
CA ASP A 253 -3.87 -6.98 45.62
C ASP A 253 -4.83 -6.41 44.57
N HIS A 254 -4.31 -5.64 43.60
CA HIS A 254 -5.08 -5.09 42.48
C HIS A 254 -5.05 -6.02 41.25
N ASN A 255 -4.55 -7.26 41.40
CA ASN A 255 -4.42 -8.25 40.34
C ASN A 255 -3.53 -7.74 39.18
N LEU A 256 -2.55 -6.91 39.51
CA LEU A 256 -1.48 -6.44 38.63
C LEU A 256 -0.18 -7.13 39.01
N ARG A 257 0.74 -7.21 38.07
CA ARG A 257 2.09 -7.72 38.29
C ARG A 257 3.09 -6.78 37.62
N THR A 258 4.17 -6.47 38.32
CA THR A 258 5.18 -5.58 37.77
C THR A 258 6.22 -6.38 36.99
N ARG A 259 6.55 -5.84 35.83
CA ARG A 259 7.68 -6.25 35.02
C ARG A 259 8.81 -5.26 35.22
N THR A 260 9.93 -5.74 35.75
CA THR A 260 11.17 -4.96 35.84
C THR A 260 12.03 -5.25 34.62
N MET A 261 12.36 -4.21 33.86
CA MET A 261 13.19 -4.25 32.65
C MET A 261 14.56 -3.67 32.96
N THR A 262 15.61 -4.48 32.83
CA THR A 262 17.00 -4.11 33.07
C THR A 262 17.75 -3.97 31.75
N LEU A 263 18.49 -2.86 31.59
CA LEU A 263 19.25 -2.59 30.37
C LEU A 263 20.36 -3.64 30.19
N VAL A 264 20.40 -4.27 29.01
CA VAL A 264 21.47 -5.22 28.63
C VAL A 264 22.34 -4.71 27.49
N MET A 265 21.88 -3.71 26.74
CA MET A 265 22.64 -3.09 25.66
C MET A 265 22.09 -1.70 25.37
N GLY A 266 22.95 -0.69 25.25
CA GLY A 266 22.58 0.69 24.98
C GLY A 266 23.40 1.66 25.82
N ASN A 267 23.36 2.95 25.48
CA ASN A 267 24.07 3.98 26.22
C ASN A 267 23.33 4.28 27.55
N PRO A 268 23.98 4.17 28.72
CA PRO A 268 23.39 4.53 30.01
C PRO A 268 22.80 5.94 30.10
N ASN A 269 23.36 6.90 29.36
CA ASN A 269 22.90 8.28 29.35
C ASN A 269 21.64 8.49 28.50
N ASP A 270 21.43 7.64 27.47
CA ASP A 270 20.23 7.68 26.60
C ASP A 270 19.17 6.65 27.02
N CYS A 271 19.56 5.63 27.78
CA CYS A 271 18.75 4.49 28.16
C CYS A 271 18.70 4.39 29.69
N ALA A 272 17.50 4.54 30.28
CA ALA A 272 17.35 4.31 31.72
C ALA A 272 17.84 2.89 32.08
N GLN A 273 18.60 2.77 33.17
CA GLN A 273 19.16 1.49 33.60
C GLN A 273 18.09 0.45 33.93
N THR A 274 17.03 0.91 34.59
CA THR A 274 15.89 0.08 34.99
C THR A 274 14.60 0.80 34.66
N LYS A 275 13.61 0.06 34.16
CA LYS A 275 12.24 0.55 33.92
C LYS A 275 11.24 -0.46 34.45
N GLN A 276 10.07 0.01 34.87
CA GLN A 276 9.00 -0.85 35.36
C GLN A 276 7.72 -0.64 34.56
N GLU A 277 6.96 -1.72 34.40
CA GLU A 277 5.63 -1.71 33.78
C GLU A 277 4.71 -2.69 34.50
N GLN A 278 3.53 -2.25 34.90
CA GLN A 278 2.50 -3.11 35.47
C GLN A 278 1.60 -3.70 34.38
N LYS A 279 1.23 -4.98 34.52
CA LYS A 279 0.22 -5.62 33.67
C LYS A 279 -0.75 -6.45 34.49
N SER A 280 -1.99 -6.52 34.02
CA SER A 280 -3.00 -7.36 34.65
C SER A 280 -2.65 -8.84 34.57
N CYS A 281 -2.84 -9.53 35.69
CA CYS A 281 -2.73 -10.98 35.85
C CYS A 281 -3.84 -11.76 35.16
N VAL A 282 -4.91 -11.09 34.75
CA VAL A 282 -6.00 -11.68 33.98
C VAL A 282 -6.07 -11.10 32.58
N ASN A 283 -6.48 -11.94 31.64
CA ASN A 283 -6.74 -11.52 30.27
C ASN A 283 -8.16 -10.94 30.15
N LYS A 284 -8.50 -10.44 28.95
CA LYS A 284 -9.82 -9.84 28.66
C LYS A 284 -11.03 -10.78 28.88
N ARG A 285 -10.80 -12.08 29.07
CA ARG A 285 -11.83 -13.10 29.34
C ARG A 285 -11.87 -13.53 30.82
N GLY A 286 -11.13 -12.84 31.70
CA GLY A 286 -11.05 -13.17 33.13
C GLY A 286 -10.21 -14.40 33.47
N GLN A 287 -9.53 -15.02 32.49
CA GLN A 287 -8.63 -16.15 32.75
C GLN A 287 -7.20 -15.65 32.99
N GLU A 288 -6.35 -16.48 33.59
CA GLU A 288 -4.93 -16.16 33.79
C GLU A 288 -4.26 -15.67 32.49
N ALA A 289 -3.58 -14.54 32.60
CA ALA A 289 -2.79 -13.99 31.52
C ALA A 289 -1.47 -14.76 31.39
N CYS A 290 -1.09 -15.09 30.16
CA CYS A 290 0.24 -15.64 29.91
C CYS A 290 1.29 -14.55 30.08
N MET A 291 2.12 -14.67 31.11
CA MET A 291 3.25 -13.77 31.33
C MET A 291 4.56 -14.49 31.01
N TYR A 292 5.37 -13.86 30.17
CA TYR A 292 6.59 -14.48 29.65
C TYR A 292 7.81 -13.66 30.02
N GLY A 293 8.89 -14.38 30.31
CA GLY A 293 10.24 -13.84 30.36
C GLY A 293 10.81 -13.50 28.97
N PRO A 294 12.07 -13.05 28.94
CA PRO A 294 12.79 -12.76 27.71
C PRO A 294 13.01 -14.05 26.91
N TRP A 295 13.14 -13.90 25.60
CA TRP A 295 13.56 -15.04 24.78
C TRP A 295 15.02 -15.36 25.01
N GLY A 296 15.32 -16.63 25.29
CA GLY A 296 16.66 -17.17 25.18
C GLY A 296 17.15 -17.21 23.73
N GLU A 297 18.39 -17.67 23.57
CA GLU A 297 19.01 -17.81 22.26
C GLU A 297 18.40 -18.97 21.47
N PHE A 298 18.58 -18.92 20.15
CA PHE A 298 18.30 -20.10 19.33
C PHE A 298 19.36 -21.15 19.60
N SER A 299 18.93 -22.39 19.79
CA SER A 299 19.78 -23.56 19.79
C SER A 299 20.57 -23.67 18.48
N GLU A 300 21.54 -24.57 18.49
CA GLU A 300 22.16 -25.04 17.27
C GLU A 300 21.13 -25.63 16.29
N CYS A 301 21.54 -25.70 15.02
CA CYS A 301 20.70 -26.25 13.97
C CYS A 301 20.68 -27.78 14.07
N VAL A 302 19.55 -28.34 14.45
CA VAL A 302 19.36 -29.79 14.51
C VAL A 302 18.25 -30.16 13.53
N ASN A 303 18.55 -31.04 12.58
CA ASN A 303 17.60 -31.50 11.55
C ASN A 303 16.94 -30.35 10.75
N GLY A 304 17.71 -29.30 10.39
CA GLY A 304 17.21 -28.14 9.65
C GLY A 304 16.27 -27.22 10.45
N VAL A 305 16.26 -27.36 11.78
CA VAL A 305 15.46 -26.53 12.67
C VAL A 305 16.29 -26.09 13.87
N LYS A 306 16.20 -24.81 14.20
CA LYS A 306 16.67 -24.28 15.48
C LYS A 306 15.52 -23.78 16.33
N THR A 307 15.64 -23.98 17.63
CA THR A 307 14.57 -23.73 18.60
C THR A 307 15.06 -22.77 19.67
N LYS A 308 14.21 -21.84 20.10
CA LYS A 308 14.45 -21.05 21.31
C LYS A 308 13.28 -21.12 22.27
N ARG A 309 13.57 -20.94 23.54
CA ARG A 309 12.60 -20.99 24.64
C ARG A 309 12.62 -19.68 25.43
N ARG A 310 11.58 -19.46 26.22
CA ARG A 310 11.48 -18.38 27.20
C ARG A 310 10.75 -18.89 28.42
N ASP A 311 11.00 -18.28 29.57
CA ASP A 311 10.31 -18.67 30.79
C ASP A 311 8.85 -18.21 30.78
N VAL A 312 8.00 -19.00 31.42
CA VAL A 312 6.59 -18.69 31.64
C VAL A 312 6.43 -18.36 33.11
N ALA A 313 6.34 -17.06 33.41
CA ALA A 313 6.13 -16.58 34.77
C ALA A 313 4.68 -16.78 35.25
N GLN A 314 3.72 -16.93 34.32
CA GLN A 314 2.32 -17.21 34.63
C GLN A 314 1.58 -17.87 33.47
N GLY A 315 0.68 -18.78 33.82
CA GLY A 315 -0.24 -19.49 32.95
C GLY A 315 0.25 -20.90 32.58
N GLY A 316 -0.71 -21.83 32.52
CA GLY A 316 -0.44 -23.26 32.31
C GLY A 316 -0.05 -23.65 30.88
N ASP A 317 -0.43 -24.86 30.45
CA ASP A 317 0.05 -25.51 29.22
C ASP A 317 -0.14 -24.68 27.95
N ARG A 318 -1.25 -23.93 27.88
CA ARG A 318 -1.53 -23.02 26.76
C ARG A 318 -0.43 -21.96 26.59
N CYS A 319 0.17 -21.50 27.68
CA CYS A 319 1.25 -20.52 27.67
C CYS A 319 2.58 -21.21 27.37
N GLN A 320 2.83 -22.40 27.94
CA GLN A 320 4.01 -23.22 27.66
C GLN A 320 4.17 -23.53 26.17
N ALA A 321 3.10 -23.89 25.47
CA ALA A 321 3.14 -24.13 24.03
C ALA A 321 3.60 -22.90 23.22
N LYS A 322 3.32 -21.68 23.72
CA LYS A 322 3.71 -20.39 23.12
C LYS A 322 5.05 -19.86 23.66
N ALA A 323 5.68 -20.59 24.57
CA ALA A 323 6.98 -20.30 25.14
C ALA A 323 8.13 -20.88 24.29
N VAL A 324 7.81 -21.59 23.21
CA VAL A 324 8.76 -22.20 22.29
C VAL A 324 8.61 -21.59 20.90
N LYS A 325 9.73 -21.29 20.25
CA LYS A 325 9.73 -20.82 18.86
C LYS A 325 10.77 -21.55 18.03
N THR A 326 10.34 -22.10 16.91
CA THR A 326 11.20 -22.78 15.94
C THR A 326 11.43 -21.90 14.71
N LYS A 327 12.56 -22.10 14.05
CA LYS A 327 12.89 -21.47 12.77
C LYS A 327 13.70 -22.45 11.94
N ARG A 328 13.44 -22.49 10.63
CA ARG A 328 14.30 -23.22 9.70
C ARG A 328 15.69 -22.58 9.66
N CYS A 329 16.67 -23.46 9.74
CA CYS A 329 18.06 -23.28 9.38
C CYS A 329 18.35 -24.35 8.31
#